data_AF-A0A2V9Z0F2-F1
#
_entry.id   AF-A0A2V9Z0F2-F1
#
_cell.length_a   1.000
_cell.length_b   1.000
_cell.length_c   1.000
_cell.angle_alpha   90.00
_cell.angle_beta   90.00
_cell.angle_gamma   90.00
#
_symmetry.space_group_name_H-M   'P 1'
#
loop_
_entity.id
_entity.type
_entity.pdbx_description
1 polymer ?
#
loop_
_entity_poly.entity_id
_entity_poly.type
_entity_poly.pdbx_seq_one_letter_code
_entity_poly.pdbx_strand_id
1 'polypeptide(L)' 'MKRELKPEEHEEIVNAVAAGDRVKATSIYLSATEGNLTEAQNYVKALSVEAESAESQRSSKKSR' A
#
# COMPACT_ATOMS: atom_id res chain seq x y z
N MET A 1 7.80 -20.67 4.91
CA MET A 1 7.97 -20.34 3.48
C MET A 1 7.31 -18.98 3.28
N LYS A 2 7.97 -17.98 2.68
CA LYS A 2 7.31 -16.69 2.38
C LYS A 2 6.30 -16.95 1.26
N ARG A 3 5.03 -16.64 1.47
CA ARG A 3 4.01 -16.68 0.42
C ARG A 3 4.12 -15.41 -0.41
N GLU A 4 4.00 -15.55 -1.73
CA GLU A 4 4.03 -14.40 -2.64
C GLU A 4 2.70 -13.66 -2.55
N LEU A 5 2.77 -12.32 -2.43
CA LEU A 5 1.61 -11.45 -2.38
C LEU A 5 0.87 -11.53 -3.72
N LYS A 6 -0.38 -11.99 -3.69
CA LYS A 6 -1.21 -12.05 -4.90
C LYS A 6 -1.62 -10.66 -5.35
N PRO A 7 -1.86 -10.45 -6.67
CA PRO A 7 -2.35 -9.17 -7.17
C PRO A 7 -3.68 -8.74 -6.53
N GLU A 8 -4.57 -9.69 -6.24
CA GLU A 8 -5.86 -9.42 -5.57
C GLU A 8 -5.66 -8.83 -4.16
N GLU A 9 -4.73 -9.40 -3.37
CA GLU A 9 -4.44 -8.91 -2.03
C GLU A 9 -3.70 -7.58 -2.06
N HIS A 10 -2.86 -7.35 -3.07
CA HIS A 10 -2.24 -6.05 -3.31
C HIS A 10 -3.29 -4.95 -3.56
N GLU A 11 -4.30 -5.22 -4.40
CA GLU A 11 -5.37 -4.25 -4.66
C GLU A 11 -6.19 -3.95 -3.39
N GLU A 12 -6.45 -4.94 -2.53
CA GLU A 12 -7.10 -4.70 -1.24
C GLU A 12 -6.24 -3.85 -0.29
N ILE A 13 -4.92 -4.06 -0.26
CA ILE A 13 -4.00 -3.24 0.54
C ILE A 13 -4.01 -1.80 0.02
N VAL A 14 -3.92 -1.60 -1.30
CA VAL A 14 -3.97 -0.25 -1.91
C VAL A 14 -5.29 0.46 -1.61
N ASN A 15 -6.42 -0.23 -1.72
CA ASN A 15 -7.73 0.32 -1.38
C ASN A 15 -7.83 0.70 0.11
N ALA A 16 -7.32 -0.16 1.01
CA ALA A 16 -7.29 0.14 2.44
C ALA A 16 -6.41 1.36 2.74
N VAL A 17 -5.25 1.49 2.08
CA VAL A 17 -4.36 2.66 2.21
C VAL A 17 -5.04 3.93 1.70
N ALA A 18 -5.70 3.87 0.53
CA ALA A 18 -6.43 5.00 -0.05
C ALA A 18 -7.61 5.45 0.85
N ALA A 19 -8.24 4.52 1.56
CA ALA A 19 -9.28 4.81 2.56
C ALA A 19 -8.73 5.34 3.90
N GLY A 20 -7.40 5.40 4.08
CA GLY A 20 -6.75 5.79 5.34
C GLY A 20 -6.65 4.67 6.38
N ASP A 21 -7.04 3.43 6.03
CA ASP A 21 -7.15 2.29 6.92
C ASP A 21 -5.85 1.45 6.95
N ARG A 22 -4.81 2.04 7.53
CA ARG A 22 -3.46 1.45 7.59
C ARG A 22 -3.39 0.15 8.39
N VAL A 23 -4.25 -0.01 9.39
CA VAL A 23 -4.32 -1.23 10.22
C VAL A 23 -4.81 -2.40 9.38
N LYS A 24 -5.90 -2.20 8.61
CA LYS A 24 -6.43 -3.21 7.71
C LYS A 24 -5.41 -3.59 6.63
N ALA A 25 -4.77 -2.60 6.01
CA ALA A 25 -3.72 -2.81 5.02
C ALA A 25 -2.55 -3.67 5.55
N THR A 26 -2.11 -3.39 6.78
CA THR A 26 -1.03 -4.16 7.44
C THR A 26 -1.48 -5.60 7.74
N SER A 27 -2.72 -5.79 8.19
CA SER A 27 -3.26 -7.12 8.50
C SER A 27 -3.40 -8.00 7.26
N ILE A 28 -3.81 -7.43 6.13
CA ILE A 28 -3.91 -8.16 4.85
C ILE A 28 -2.52 -8.61 4.42
N TYR A 29 -1.53 -7.71 4.42
CA TYR A 29 -0.15 -8.05 4.06
C TYR A 29 0.42 -9.18 4.92
N LEU A 30 0.18 -9.15 6.24
CA LEU A 30 0.65 -10.19 7.16
C LEU A 30 -0.02 -11.54 6.89
N SER A 31 -1.34 -11.53 6.62
CA SER A 31 -2.10 -12.75 6.31
C SER A 31 -1.66 -13.37 4.99
N ALA A 32 -1.32 -12.52 4.01
CA ALA A 32 -0.92 -12.91 2.67
C ALA A 32 0.51 -13.48 2.61
N THR A 33 1.45 -12.79 3.26
CA THR A 33 2.90 -13.06 3.08
C THR A 33 3.50 -13.94 4.19
N GLU A 34 2.78 -14.12 5.30
CA GLU A 34 3.31 -14.65 6.57
C GLU A 34 4.58 -13.91 7.02
N GLY A 35 4.73 -12.64 6.59
CA GLY A 35 5.88 -11.79 6.87
C GLY A 35 5.87 -11.21 8.29
N ASN A 36 6.86 -10.37 8.59
CA ASN A 36 6.90 -9.67 9.88
C ASN A 36 6.18 -8.32 9.82
N LEU A 37 5.81 -7.81 11.00
CA LEU A 37 5.09 -6.55 11.16
C LEU A 37 5.85 -5.36 10.56
N THR A 38 7.18 -5.35 10.63
CA THR A 38 8.02 -4.28 10.09
C THR A 38 8.00 -4.24 8.56
N GLU A 39 8.04 -5.40 7.89
CA GLU A 39 7.88 -5.51 6.43
C GLU A 39 6.50 -4.99 6.01
N ALA A 40 5.44 -5.39 6.72
CA ALA A 40 4.08 -4.94 6.45
C ALA A 40 3.91 -3.42 6.61
N GLN A 41 4.42 -2.85 7.71
CA GLN A 41 4.34 -1.40 7.96
C GLN A 41 5.14 -0.59 6.94
N ASN A 42 6.34 -1.05 6.56
CA ASN A 42 7.15 -0.39 5.53
C ASN A 42 6.45 -0.41 4.17
N TYR A 43 5.81 -1.53 3.81
CA TYR A 43 5.05 -1.67 2.58
C TYR A 43 3.87 -0.69 2.52
N VAL A 44 3.04 -0.67 3.57
CA VAL A 44 1.90 0.26 3.69
C VAL A 44 2.34 1.73 3.66
N LYS A 45 3.47 2.04 4.30
CA LYS A 45 4.04 3.40 4.29
C LYS A 45 4.52 3.80 2.89
N ALA A 46 5.18 2.90 2.16
CA ALA A 46 5.60 3.14 0.78
C ALA A 46 4.39 3.45 -0.13
N LEU A 47 3.32 2.64 -0.05
CA LEU A 47 2.09 2.87 -0.81
C LEU A 47 1.44 4.22 -0.48
N SER A 48 1.46 4.62 0.80
CA SER A 48 0.93 5.93 1.22
C SER A 48 1.72 7.09 0.60
N VAL A 49 3.05 6.98 0.57
CA VAL A 49 3.95 7.99 -0.01
C VAL A 49 3.82 8.05 -1.53
N GLU A 50 3.67 6.90 -2.19
CA GLU A 50 3.43 6.84 -3.63
C GLU A 50 2.09 7.46 -4.03
N ALA A 51 1.03 7.22 -3.25
CA ALA A 51 -0.28 7.85 -3.46
C ALA A 51 -0.19 9.38 -3.40
N GLU A 52 0.51 9.92 -2.39
CA GLU A 52 0.69 11.37 -2.22
C GLU A 52 1.61 11.99 -3.28
N SER A 53 2.62 11.24 -3.72
CA SER A 53 3.53 11.64 -4.80
C SER A 53 2.84 11.64 -6.18
N ALA A 54 1.96 10.67 -6.43
CA ALA A 54 1.17 10.59 -7.65
C ALA A 54 0.15 11.73 -7.76
N GLU A 55 -0.43 12.16 -6.64
CA GLU A 55 -1.33 13.31 -6.59
C GLU A 55 -0.57 14.63 -6.84
N SER A 56 0.63 14.77 -6.28
CA SER A 56 1.52 15.92 -6.50
C SER A 56 2.06 16.01 -7.94
N GLN A 57 2.23 14.89 -8.65
CA GLN A 57 2.61 14.92 -10.06
C GLN A 57 1.43 15.22 -11.01
N ARG A 58 0.19 14.88 -10.63
CA ARG A 58 -1.00 15.20 -11.44
C ARG A 58 -1.36 16.68 -11.41
N SER A 59 -1.04 17.39 -10.33
CA SER A 59 -1.28 18.84 -10.22
C SER A 59 -0.30 19.69 -11.06
N SER A 60 0.88 19.16 -11.44
CA SER A 60 1.89 19.90 -12.20
C SER A 60 1.74 19.82 -13.73
N LYS A 61 0.77 19.06 -14.26
CA LYS A 61 0.54 18.91 -15.71
C LYS A 61 -0.61 19.73 -16.27
N LYS A 62 -1.33 20.52 -15.45
CA LYS A 62 -2.43 21.41 -15.90
C LYS A 62 -2.03 22.89 -16.06
N SER A 63 -0.73 23.18 -16.07
CA SER A 63 -0.22 24.55 -16.22
C SER A 63 0.87 24.62 -17.29
N ARG A 64 0.50 24.38 -18.55
CA ARG A 64 1.27 24.84 -19.72
C ARG A 64 0.31 25.24 -20.83
#